data_AF-A0A2G9CBT9-F1
#
_entry.id   AF-A0A2G9CBT9-F1
#
_cell.length_a   1.000
_cell.length_b   1.000
_cell.length_c   1.000
_cell.angle_alpha   90.00
_cell.angle_beta   90.00
_cell.angle_gamma   90.00
#
_symmetry.space_group_name_H-M   'P 1'
#
loop_
_entity.id
_entity.type
_entity.pdbx_description
1 polymer ?
#
loop_
_entity_poly.entity_id
_entity_poly.type
_entity_poly.pdbx_seq_one_letter_code
_entity_poly.pdbx_strand_id
1 'polypeptide(L)'
;MQSGQDANRNGVLDAGEVTTTAYACSAAPAETRWVNVTAATAQAESNTGYLANASGPVVLTLPASPAVGDWIKVTGVGAGGWTIAQNAGQRITTIGLPGGNTVGWAAQTLTGTWVATAMSADGARQVAAASTGELYTSEDAGAHWTPRLTGQTWSGVAISSDGLKILAASNGGALYLSTDGGINWSNDGSSRAWTAVASSADGTRLVATDYLGRIWTSSDSGGSWTARDSNRAWRTVSSSADGRVLVAGTNGAQLYVSADYGVSWTPRASGQFWWGSAASADGRRLYATVDTGAVWRSDDFGTTWETVTTSRDWRGIATSADGRYVVAATSGGTLYESPDGGQTWRATADAGAWTAVASSANGLTLLGGKSGGALYAGTRRTSTTLGVSGSLSGGQADALQLQYVGGGVFMPVSYVLANLTFAPQ
;
A
#
# COMPACT_ATOMS: atom_id res chain seq x y z
N MET A 1 11.58 12.61 -23.28
CA MET A 1 11.50 13.69 -22.28
C MET A 1 11.94 14.99 -22.91
N GLN A 2 11.16 16.05 -22.71
CA GLN A 2 11.50 17.41 -23.11
C GLN A 2 11.97 18.18 -21.87
N SER A 3 12.96 19.05 -22.02
CA SER A 3 13.39 19.97 -20.96
C SER A 3 13.60 21.38 -21.51
N GLY A 4 13.38 22.35 -20.64
CA GLY A 4 13.35 23.77 -20.97
C GLY A 4 12.97 24.61 -19.75
N GLN A 5 13.12 25.93 -19.86
CA GLN A 5 12.64 26.86 -18.84
C GLN A 5 11.18 27.22 -19.17
N ASP A 6 10.25 26.82 -18.30
CA ASP A 6 8.85 27.25 -18.36
C ASP A 6 8.79 28.77 -18.07
N ALA A 7 8.71 29.56 -19.14
CA ALA A 7 8.82 31.01 -19.09
C ALA A 7 7.48 31.65 -18.68
N ASN A 8 6.37 30.98 -18.99
CA ASN A 8 5.03 31.46 -18.64
C ASN A 8 4.47 30.87 -17.33
N ARG A 9 5.19 29.92 -16.71
CA ARG A 9 4.88 29.26 -15.43
C ARG A 9 3.54 28.53 -15.43
N ASN A 10 3.11 28.00 -16.57
CA ASN A 10 1.84 27.29 -16.70
C ASN A 10 1.97 25.78 -16.35
N GLY A 11 3.18 25.28 -16.10
CA GLY A 11 3.45 23.89 -15.75
C GLY A 11 3.58 22.94 -16.95
N VAL A 12 3.62 23.47 -18.18
CA VAL A 12 3.76 22.72 -19.44
C VAL A 12 4.79 23.43 -20.32
N LEU A 13 5.75 22.68 -20.88
CA LEU A 13 6.72 23.27 -21.81
C LEU A 13 6.08 23.48 -23.19
N ASP A 14 5.93 24.75 -23.59
CA ASP A 14 5.48 25.13 -24.93
C ASP A 14 6.60 24.91 -25.96
N ALA A 15 6.24 24.82 -27.25
CA ALA A 15 7.18 24.50 -28.33
C ALA A 15 8.38 25.47 -28.44
N GLY A 16 8.23 26.71 -27.98
CA GLY A 16 9.31 27.71 -27.92
C GLY A 16 10.17 27.67 -26.65
N GLU A 17 9.73 26.93 -25.63
CA GLU A 17 10.41 26.79 -24.33
C GLU A 17 11.28 25.52 -24.27
N VAL A 18 11.05 24.57 -25.18
CA VAL A 18 11.81 23.32 -25.27
C VAL A 18 13.22 23.57 -25.80
N THR A 19 14.21 23.51 -24.92
CA THR A 19 15.63 23.66 -25.29
C THR A 19 16.28 22.33 -25.66
N THR A 20 15.75 21.21 -25.14
CA THR A 20 16.27 19.86 -25.41
C THR A 20 15.13 18.86 -25.53
N THR A 21 15.17 18.02 -26.56
CA THR A 21 14.28 16.88 -26.72
C THR A 21 15.09 15.59 -26.75
N ALA A 22 14.89 14.72 -25.76
CA ALA A 22 15.48 13.39 -25.71
C ALA A 22 14.41 12.32 -25.90
N TYR A 23 14.65 11.37 -26.79
CA TYR A 23 13.76 10.23 -26.99
C TYR A 23 14.27 9.05 -26.14
N ALA A 24 13.37 8.44 -25.36
CA ALA A 24 13.65 7.13 -24.79
C ALA A 24 13.46 6.11 -25.91
N CYS A 25 14.54 5.77 -26.63
CA CYS A 25 14.50 4.67 -27.59
C CYS A 25 14.33 3.36 -26.83
N SER A 26 13.22 2.65 -27.10
CA SER A 26 12.95 1.29 -26.60
C SER A 26 13.74 0.21 -27.35
N ALA A 27 14.50 0.58 -28.37
CA ALA A 27 15.46 -0.28 -29.04
C ALA A 27 16.88 0.14 -28.65
N ALA A 28 17.70 -0.83 -28.26
CA ALA A 28 19.13 -0.64 -28.24
C ALA A 28 19.54 -0.18 -29.66
N PRO A 29 20.33 0.92 -29.82
CA PRO A 29 20.64 1.48 -31.13
C PRO A 29 21.14 0.41 -32.11
N ALA A 30 20.99 0.61 -33.42
CA ALA A 30 21.49 -0.33 -34.43
C ALA A 30 23.00 -0.65 -34.29
N GLU A 31 23.76 0.20 -33.57
CA GLU A 31 25.17 0.04 -33.22
C GLU A 31 25.38 -0.45 -31.77
N THR A 32 24.45 -1.23 -31.23
CA THR A 32 24.61 -1.76 -29.87
C THR A 32 25.87 -2.61 -29.78
N ARG A 33 26.87 -2.11 -29.06
CA ARG A 33 28.06 -2.89 -28.72
C ARG A 33 27.64 -4.03 -27.79
N TRP A 34 27.89 -5.26 -28.24
CA TRP A 34 27.71 -6.47 -27.45
C TRP A 34 29.05 -7.00 -26.96
N VAL A 35 29.16 -7.24 -25.66
CA VAL A 35 30.34 -7.83 -25.02
C VAL A 35 30.00 -9.25 -24.59
N ASN A 36 30.76 -10.23 -25.11
CA ASN A 36 30.67 -11.62 -24.67
C ASN A 36 31.47 -11.79 -23.37
N VAL A 37 30.80 -12.14 -22.28
CA VAL A 37 31.40 -12.26 -20.95
C VAL A 37 31.48 -13.72 -20.56
N THR A 38 32.69 -14.27 -20.61
CA THR A 38 33.01 -15.64 -20.19
C THR A 38 33.69 -15.70 -18.83
N ALA A 39 34.14 -14.54 -18.31
CA ALA A 39 34.70 -14.41 -16.97
C ALA A 39 33.60 -14.44 -15.90
N ALA A 40 33.97 -14.81 -14.67
CA ALA A 40 33.04 -14.85 -13.54
C ALA A 40 32.52 -13.47 -13.12
N THR A 41 33.30 -12.41 -13.35
CA THR A 41 32.92 -11.03 -13.02
C THR A 41 33.35 -10.06 -14.11
N ALA A 42 32.60 -8.98 -14.31
CA ALA A 42 33.01 -7.82 -15.11
C ALA A 42 32.31 -6.53 -14.66
N GLN A 43 32.98 -5.39 -14.85
CA GLN A 43 32.36 -4.06 -14.69
C GLN A 43 31.65 -3.69 -15.99
N ALA A 44 30.39 -3.27 -15.89
CA ALA A 44 29.64 -2.77 -17.03
C ALA A 44 30.06 -1.34 -17.40
N GLU A 45 30.06 -1.06 -18.70
CA GLU A 45 30.19 0.24 -19.32
C GLU A 45 28.78 0.72 -19.69
N SER A 46 28.59 2.04 -19.67
CA SER A 46 27.33 2.65 -20.11
C SER A 46 27.03 2.31 -21.58
N ASN A 47 25.74 2.22 -21.90
CA ASN A 47 25.21 2.02 -23.24
C ASN A 47 25.72 0.75 -23.95
N THR A 48 25.89 -0.33 -23.17
CA THR A 48 26.48 -1.59 -23.64
C THR A 48 25.58 -2.80 -23.35
N GLY A 49 25.50 -3.71 -24.33
CA GLY A 49 24.87 -5.02 -24.17
C GLY A 49 25.88 -6.09 -23.76
N TYR A 50 25.47 -7.02 -22.91
CA TYR A 50 26.29 -8.09 -22.36
C TYR A 50 25.65 -9.46 -22.59
N LEU A 51 26.44 -10.37 -23.15
CA LEU A 51 26.10 -11.79 -23.28
C LEU A 51 26.82 -12.54 -22.15
N ALA A 52 26.11 -12.93 -21.11
CA ALA A 52 26.65 -13.74 -20.02
C ALA A 52 26.79 -15.19 -20.51
N ASN A 53 28.00 -15.59 -20.88
CA ASN A 53 28.29 -16.81 -21.62
C ASN A 53 29.34 -17.67 -20.92
N ALA A 54 29.06 -18.01 -19.66
CA ALA A 54 29.87 -18.94 -18.89
C ALA A 54 29.01 -20.13 -18.42
N SER A 55 29.67 -21.26 -18.16
CA SER A 55 29.04 -22.42 -17.52
C SER A 55 28.77 -22.18 -16.03
N GLY A 56 29.52 -21.28 -15.39
CA GLY A 56 29.30 -20.80 -14.02
C GLY A 56 28.69 -19.39 -13.97
N PRO A 57 28.25 -18.91 -12.78
CA PRO A 57 27.59 -17.62 -12.64
C PRO A 57 28.45 -16.44 -13.12
N VAL A 58 27.84 -15.53 -13.88
CA VAL A 58 28.48 -14.27 -14.31
C VAL A 58 27.92 -13.11 -13.49
N VAL A 59 28.79 -12.33 -12.85
CA VAL A 59 28.41 -11.11 -12.12
C VAL A 59 28.83 -9.87 -12.91
N LEU A 60 27.86 -9.04 -13.28
CA LEU A 60 28.05 -7.76 -13.95
C LEU A 60 27.77 -6.62 -12.97
N THR A 61 28.80 -5.93 -12.53
CA THR A 61 28.63 -4.74 -11.69
C THR A 61 28.21 -3.57 -12.56
N LEU A 62 27.15 -2.84 -12.20
CA LEU A 62 26.65 -1.66 -12.92
C LEU A 62 27.77 -0.63 -13.23
N PRO A 63 27.60 0.25 -14.23
CA PRO A 63 28.56 1.32 -14.49
C PRO A 63 28.82 2.17 -13.23
N ALA A 64 30.09 2.49 -12.95
CA ALA A 64 30.49 3.21 -11.73
C ALA A 64 30.12 4.70 -11.75
N SER A 65 30.04 5.31 -12.94
CA SER A 65 29.71 6.73 -13.13
C SER A 65 28.75 6.94 -14.31
N PRO A 66 27.50 6.44 -14.21
CA PRO A 66 26.53 6.57 -15.28
C PRO A 66 25.97 7.99 -15.38
N ALA A 67 25.70 8.44 -16.60
CA ALA A 67 24.92 9.65 -16.89
C ALA A 67 23.44 9.30 -17.05
N VAL A 68 22.54 10.24 -16.72
CA VAL A 68 21.09 10.03 -16.87
C VAL A 68 20.76 9.67 -18.32
N GLY A 69 20.02 8.58 -18.51
CA GLY A 69 19.70 8.03 -19.82
C GLY A 69 20.59 6.87 -20.25
N ASP A 70 21.77 6.68 -19.63
CA ASP A 70 22.64 5.54 -19.90
C ASP A 70 21.93 4.22 -19.61
N TRP A 71 22.16 3.22 -20.45
CA TRP A 71 21.50 1.92 -20.30
C TRP A 71 22.51 0.77 -20.28
N ILE A 72 22.12 -0.36 -19.70
CA ILE A 72 22.80 -1.64 -19.88
C ILE A 72 21.78 -2.71 -20.24
N LYS A 73 22.19 -3.73 -20.98
CA LYS A 73 21.37 -4.92 -21.20
C LYS A 73 22.18 -6.17 -20.94
N VAL A 74 21.62 -7.10 -20.19
CA VAL A 74 22.23 -8.41 -19.95
C VAL A 74 21.35 -9.48 -20.58
N THR A 75 21.96 -10.47 -21.19
CA THR A 75 21.28 -11.66 -21.74
C THR A 75 22.07 -12.91 -21.37
N GLY A 76 21.41 -13.87 -20.74
CA GLY A 76 22.00 -15.16 -20.38
C GLY A 76 22.13 -16.05 -21.60
N VAL A 77 23.37 -16.37 -21.99
CA VAL A 77 23.68 -17.31 -23.08
C VAL A 77 24.19 -18.64 -22.51
N GLY A 78 25.08 -18.56 -21.52
CA GLY A 78 25.66 -19.70 -20.84
C GLY A 78 24.73 -20.27 -19.76
N ALA A 79 24.96 -21.53 -19.40
CA ALA A 79 24.15 -22.24 -18.41
C ALA A 79 24.28 -21.68 -16.98
N GLY A 80 25.31 -20.89 -16.69
CA GLY A 80 25.56 -20.33 -15.36
C GLY A 80 24.67 -19.16 -14.95
N GLY A 81 23.92 -18.57 -15.89
CA GLY A 81 23.10 -17.39 -15.64
C GLY A 81 23.90 -16.12 -15.38
N TRP A 82 23.22 -15.09 -14.88
CA TRP A 82 23.81 -13.77 -14.63
C TRP A 82 23.27 -13.11 -13.37
N THR A 83 24.09 -12.24 -12.77
CA THR A 83 23.75 -11.35 -11.66
C THR A 83 24.21 -9.94 -11.99
N ILE A 84 23.31 -8.97 -11.93
CA ILE A 84 23.64 -7.55 -11.97
C ILE A 84 23.90 -7.09 -10.53
N ALA A 85 25.16 -6.77 -10.23
CA ALA A 85 25.60 -6.22 -8.95
C ALA A 85 25.67 -4.69 -8.99
N GLN A 86 25.69 -4.06 -7.82
CA GLN A 86 25.60 -2.60 -7.67
C GLN A 86 26.89 -2.03 -7.07
N ASN A 87 27.25 -0.80 -7.45
CA ASN A 87 28.27 -0.04 -6.73
C ASN A 87 27.67 0.61 -5.47
N ALA A 88 28.53 1.14 -4.61
CA ALA A 88 28.09 1.95 -3.47
C ALA A 88 27.19 3.12 -3.95
N GLY A 89 26.10 3.38 -3.22
CA GLY A 89 25.15 4.43 -3.57
C GLY A 89 24.22 4.11 -4.76
N GLN A 90 24.31 2.91 -5.34
CA GLN A 90 23.41 2.48 -6.42
C GLN A 90 22.30 1.55 -5.93
N ARG A 91 21.16 1.58 -6.60
CA ARG A 91 20.05 0.62 -6.44
C ARG A 91 19.31 0.41 -7.75
N ILE A 92 18.63 -0.73 -7.88
CA ILE A 92 17.78 -1.01 -9.04
C ILE A 92 16.33 -1.02 -8.56
N THR A 93 15.45 -0.21 -9.18
CA THR A 93 14.01 -0.32 -8.92
C THR A 93 13.50 -1.66 -9.43
N THR A 94 12.67 -2.31 -8.64
CA THR A 94 12.06 -3.60 -8.95
C THR A 94 10.63 -3.44 -9.46
N ILE A 95 10.14 -2.21 -9.56
CA ILE A 95 8.81 -1.89 -10.09
C ILE A 95 8.73 -2.31 -11.55
N GLY A 96 7.70 -3.09 -11.89
CA GLY A 96 7.48 -3.59 -13.26
C GLY A 96 8.16 -4.93 -13.55
N LEU A 97 9.03 -5.42 -12.65
CA LEU A 97 9.58 -6.77 -12.75
C LEU A 97 8.64 -7.79 -12.09
N PRO A 98 8.55 -9.03 -12.62
CA PRO A 98 7.80 -10.11 -11.98
C PRO A 98 8.26 -10.32 -10.54
N GLY A 99 7.33 -10.28 -9.59
CA GLY A 99 7.65 -10.41 -8.17
C GLY A 99 8.42 -9.23 -7.55
N GLY A 100 8.81 -8.22 -8.33
CA GLY A 100 9.61 -7.09 -7.86
C GLY A 100 8.87 -6.11 -6.95
N ASN A 101 7.54 -6.21 -6.91
CA ASN A 101 6.67 -5.41 -6.05
C ASN A 101 6.04 -6.22 -4.91
N THR A 102 6.59 -7.39 -4.56
CA THR A 102 6.00 -8.24 -3.53
C THR A 102 6.14 -7.63 -2.14
N VAL A 103 5.15 -7.91 -1.31
CA VAL A 103 5.22 -7.63 0.12
C VAL A 103 5.88 -8.80 0.84
N GLY A 104 6.92 -8.50 1.61
CA GLY A 104 7.46 -9.42 2.61
C GLY A 104 6.79 -9.16 3.96
N TRP A 105 6.36 -10.23 4.64
CA TRP A 105 5.73 -10.15 5.97
C TRP A 105 6.66 -10.74 7.03
N ALA A 106 6.83 -10.02 8.13
CA ALA A 106 7.55 -10.46 9.32
C ALA A 106 6.62 -10.48 10.53
N ALA A 107 6.53 -11.63 11.19
CA ALA A 107 5.74 -11.76 12.42
C ALA A 107 6.39 -10.92 13.54
N GLN A 108 5.55 -10.17 14.25
CA GLN A 108 5.91 -9.43 15.45
C GLN A 108 5.76 -10.34 16.68
N THR A 109 6.38 -9.94 17.80
CA THR A 109 6.31 -10.70 19.06
C THR A 109 4.93 -10.64 19.70
N LEU A 110 4.14 -9.61 19.39
CA LEU A 110 2.82 -9.38 19.94
C LEU A 110 1.80 -10.35 19.31
N THR A 111 1.12 -11.14 20.16
CA THR A 111 0.09 -12.10 19.76
C THR A 111 -1.26 -11.71 20.33
N GLY A 112 -2.32 -12.08 19.63
CA GLY A 112 -3.69 -11.78 20.03
C GLY A 112 -4.71 -12.14 18.97
N THR A 113 -5.96 -11.73 19.20
CA THR A 113 -7.00 -11.79 18.19
C THR A 113 -7.25 -10.39 17.66
N TRP A 114 -6.50 -10.01 16.63
CA TRP A 114 -6.52 -8.67 16.08
C TRP A 114 -7.85 -8.39 15.35
N VAL A 115 -8.49 -7.27 15.67
CA VAL A 115 -9.78 -6.87 15.08
C VAL A 115 -9.67 -5.59 14.26
N ALA A 116 -8.73 -4.72 14.59
CA ALA A 116 -8.52 -3.48 13.87
C ALA A 116 -7.06 -3.03 13.93
N THR A 117 -6.57 -2.48 12.84
CA THR A 117 -5.24 -1.88 12.73
C THR A 117 -5.34 -0.57 11.95
N ALA A 118 -4.49 0.39 12.28
CA ALA A 118 -4.35 1.66 11.55
C ALA A 118 -2.91 2.17 11.65
N MET A 119 -2.50 3.03 10.72
CA MET A 119 -1.19 3.67 10.77
C MET A 119 -1.20 5.08 10.18
N SER A 120 -0.23 5.87 10.62
CA SER A 120 0.12 7.18 10.08
C SER A 120 0.60 7.10 8.62
N ALA A 121 0.68 8.25 7.96
CA ALA A 121 0.99 8.34 6.54
C ALA A 121 2.40 7.84 6.19
N ASP A 122 3.37 8.02 7.09
CA ASP A 122 4.74 7.49 6.94
C ASP A 122 4.89 6.04 7.44
N GLY A 123 3.87 5.52 8.12
CA GLY A 123 3.85 4.17 8.70
C GLY A 123 4.64 4.03 10.00
N ALA A 124 5.22 5.11 10.55
CA ALA A 124 6.01 5.08 11.77
C ALA A 124 5.11 4.88 13.01
N ARG A 125 4.02 5.64 13.11
CA ARG A 125 3.03 5.49 14.17
C ARG A 125 1.95 4.50 13.76
N GLN A 126 1.72 3.47 14.58
CA GLN A 126 0.79 2.38 14.32
C GLN A 126 -0.10 2.11 15.53
N VAL A 127 -1.33 1.65 15.28
CA VAL A 127 -2.32 1.28 16.30
C VAL A 127 -2.84 -0.11 15.98
N ALA A 128 -2.94 -0.96 17.00
CA ALA A 128 -3.52 -2.28 16.88
C ALA A 128 -4.46 -2.55 18.06
N ALA A 129 -5.66 -3.05 17.77
CA ALA A 129 -6.66 -3.41 18.76
C ALA A 129 -6.99 -4.90 18.68
N ALA A 130 -7.04 -5.55 19.84
CA ALA A 130 -7.36 -6.96 20.00
C ALA A 130 -8.77 -7.15 20.56
N SER A 131 -9.46 -8.21 20.17
CA SER A 131 -10.78 -8.57 20.71
C SER A 131 -10.74 -8.96 22.19
N THR A 132 -9.55 -9.23 22.72
CA THR A 132 -9.31 -9.61 24.13
C THR A 132 -9.36 -8.41 25.09
N GLY A 133 -9.33 -7.18 24.57
CA GLY A 133 -9.48 -5.99 25.38
C GLY A 133 -8.43 -4.92 25.15
N GLU A 134 -7.29 -5.29 24.58
CA GLU A 134 -6.10 -4.45 24.54
C GLU A 134 -6.01 -3.59 23.28
N LEU A 135 -5.60 -2.34 23.47
CA LEU A 135 -5.19 -1.43 22.40
C LEU A 135 -3.73 -1.06 22.61
N TYR A 136 -2.93 -1.20 21.56
CA TYR A 136 -1.50 -0.91 21.55
C TYR A 136 -1.17 0.21 20.56
N THR A 137 -0.11 0.95 20.87
CA THR A 137 0.51 1.91 19.95
C THR A 137 1.99 1.58 19.74
N SER A 138 2.49 1.83 18.55
CA SER A 138 3.92 1.87 18.22
C SER A 138 4.26 3.23 17.61
N GLU A 139 5.48 3.72 17.84
CA GLU A 139 6.02 4.96 17.26
C GLU A 139 7.20 4.72 16.30
N ASP A 140 7.58 3.45 16.10
CA ASP A 140 8.79 3.01 15.42
C ASP A 140 8.49 1.89 14.40
N ALA A 141 7.40 2.06 13.67
CA ALA A 141 6.93 1.17 12.60
C ALA A 141 6.70 -0.28 13.06
N GLY A 142 6.30 -0.46 14.32
CA GLY A 142 5.96 -1.76 14.90
C GLY A 142 7.12 -2.50 15.54
N ALA A 143 8.31 -1.87 15.66
CA ALA A 143 9.45 -2.49 16.34
C ALA A 143 9.21 -2.64 17.86
N HIS A 144 8.55 -1.66 18.49
CA HIS A 144 8.11 -1.72 19.87
C HIS A 144 6.63 -1.32 20.01
N TRP A 145 5.90 -2.07 20.85
CA TRP A 145 4.48 -1.86 21.12
C TRP A 145 4.24 -1.53 22.59
N THR A 146 3.48 -0.47 22.85
CA THR A 146 3.08 -0.04 24.19
C THR A 146 1.57 -0.27 24.39
N PRO A 147 1.13 -1.04 25.41
CA PRO A 147 -0.29 -1.14 25.75
C PRO A 147 -0.79 0.21 26.29
N ARG A 148 -1.92 0.68 25.76
CA ARG A 148 -2.53 1.98 26.14
C ARG A 148 -3.84 1.83 26.89
N LEU A 149 -4.71 0.94 26.45
CA LEU A 149 -6.01 0.70 27.04
C LEU A 149 -6.27 -0.81 27.14
N THR A 150 -7.05 -1.23 28.14
CA THR A 150 -7.41 -2.62 28.40
C THR A 150 -8.86 -2.76 28.85
N GLY A 151 -9.48 -3.89 28.51
CA GLY A 151 -10.83 -4.26 28.98
C GLY A 151 -11.98 -3.75 28.13
N GLN A 152 -11.74 -3.27 26.90
CA GLN A 152 -12.79 -2.80 25.98
C GLN A 152 -13.02 -3.79 24.84
N THR A 153 -14.27 -3.95 24.41
CA THR A 153 -14.57 -4.74 23.21
C THR A 153 -14.33 -3.88 21.96
N TRP A 154 -13.08 -3.82 21.49
CA TRP A 154 -12.71 -3.00 20.33
C TRP A 154 -13.38 -3.49 19.04
N SER A 155 -13.75 -2.54 18.18
CA SER A 155 -14.43 -2.80 16.90
C SER A 155 -13.80 -2.08 15.71
N GLY A 156 -13.15 -0.93 15.94
CA GLY A 156 -12.48 -0.17 14.92
C GLY A 156 -11.48 0.82 15.51
N VAL A 157 -10.45 1.16 14.73
CA VAL A 157 -9.48 2.21 15.06
C VAL A 157 -9.19 3.05 13.82
N ALA A 158 -8.96 4.33 14.02
CA ALA A 158 -8.52 5.28 12.99
C ALA A 158 -7.45 6.20 13.58
N ILE A 159 -6.54 6.68 12.73
CA ILE A 159 -5.45 7.56 13.13
C ILE A 159 -5.20 8.64 12.07
N SER A 160 -4.82 9.84 12.50
CA SER A 160 -4.40 10.92 11.61
C SER A 160 -3.08 10.60 10.89
N SER A 161 -2.81 11.33 9.81
CA SER A 161 -1.60 11.16 8.99
C SER A 161 -0.30 11.42 9.74
N ASP A 162 -0.31 12.31 10.74
CA ASP A 162 0.83 12.57 11.64
C ASP A 162 0.91 11.58 12.82
N GLY A 163 -0.09 10.73 12.98
CA GLY A 163 -0.16 9.73 14.03
C GLY A 163 -0.51 10.25 15.43
N LEU A 164 -0.86 11.53 15.60
CA LEU A 164 -1.11 12.11 16.92
C LEU A 164 -2.56 11.99 17.36
N LYS A 165 -3.53 12.05 16.44
CA LYS A 165 -4.95 11.89 16.76
C LYS A 165 -5.37 10.46 16.51
N ILE A 166 -5.85 9.77 17.54
CA ILE A 166 -6.32 8.39 17.47
C ILE A 166 -7.78 8.35 17.92
N LEU A 167 -8.61 7.67 17.13
CA LEU A 167 -10.00 7.36 17.46
C LEU A 167 -10.16 5.85 17.53
N ALA A 168 -10.69 5.34 18.64
CA ALA A 168 -10.98 3.92 18.82
C ALA A 168 -12.43 3.70 19.24
N ALA A 169 -13.10 2.73 18.63
CA ALA A 169 -14.50 2.42 18.86
C ALA A 169 -14.66 1.12 19.66
N SER A 170 -15.44 1.18 20.74
CA SER A 170 -15.80 0.00 21.53
C SER A 170 -17.26 -0.42 21.29
N ASN A 171 -17.47 -1.68 20.93
CA ASN A 171 -18.80 -2.26 20.75
C ASN A 171 -19.49 -2.43 22.11
N GLY A 172 -20.65 -1.77 22.28
CA GLY A 172 -21.36 -1.69 23.57
C GLY A 172 -20.81 -0.61 24.51
N GLY A 173 -19.80 0.16 24.07
CA GLY A 173 -19.10 1.16 24.87
C GLY A 173 -19.05 2.53 24.22
N ALA A 174 -18.01 3.29 24.54
CA ALA A 174 -17.77 4.65 24.09
C ALA A 174 -16.85 4.72 22.85
N LEU A 175 -16.73 5.93 22.29
CA LEU A 175 -15.61 6.30 21.43
C LEU A 175 -14.49 6.86 22.29
N TYR A 176 -13.27 6.37 22.09
CA TYR A 176 -12.06 6.78 22.80
C TYR A 176 -11.18 7.64 21.89
N LEU A 177 -10.71 8.76 22.41
CA LEU A 177 -9.98 9.77 21.66
C LEU A 177 -8.66 10.12 22.35
N SER A 178 -7.59 10.16 21.57
CA SER A 178 -6.30 10.70 21.96
C SER A 178 -5.87 11.76 20.95
N THR A 179 -5.17 12.78 21.43
CA THR A 179 -4.61 13.88 20.61
C THR A 179 -3.09 13.98 20.71
N ASP A 180 -2.44 13.02 21.38
CA ASP A 180 -1.01 13.02 21.69
C ASP A 180 -0.34 11.66 21.41
N GLY A 181 -0.84 10.94 20.40
CA GLY A 181 -0.26 9.68 19.96
C GLY A 181 -0.57 8.50 20.89
N GLY A 182 -1.66 8.59 21.66
CA GLY A 182 -2.15 7.53 22.53
C GLY A 182 -1.59 7.59 23.95
N ILE A 183 -0.99 8.70 24.37
CA ILE A 183 -0.46 8.88 25.72
C ILE A 183 -1.61 9.18 26.69
N ASN A 184 -2.45 10.16 26.36
CA ASN A 184 -3.66 10.48 27.12
C ASN A 184 -4.91 10.18 26.30
N TRP A 185 -5.97 9.76 27.00
CA TRP A 185 -7.23 9.35 26.40
C TRP A 185 -8.42 10.02 27.10
N SER A 186 -9.41 10.39 26.30
CA SER A 186 -10.75 10.77 26.73
C SER A 186 -11.77 9.85 26.06
N ASN A 187 -13.02 9.85 26.52
CA ASN A 187 -14.10 9.19 25.81
C ASN A 187 -15.34 10.07 25.75
N ASP A 188 -16.21 9.81 24.78
CA ASP A 188 -17.42 10.60 24.54
C ASP A 188 -18.58 10.31 25.51
N GLY A 189 -18.37 9.44 26.51
CA GLY A 189 -19.37 9.03 27.49
C GLY A 189 -20.55 8.24 26.91
N SER A 190 -20.50 7.86 25.62
CA SER A 190 -21.57 7.10 25.00
C SER A 190 -21.53 5.63 25.39
N SER A 191 -22.67 4.94 25.21
CA SER A 191 -22.74 3.48 25.25
C SER A 191 -23.57 3.04 24.04
N ARG A 192 -22.88 2.64 22.98
CA ARG A 192 -23.47 2.23 21.70
C ARG A 192 -22.76 1.01 21.16
N ALA A 193 -23.44 0.27 20.30
CA ALA A 193 -22.84 -0.81 19.53
C ALA A 193 -21.96 -0.25 18.40
N TRP A 194 -20.92 0.53 18.73
CA TRP A 194 -19.99 1.05 17.72
C TRP A 194 -19.38 -0.11 16.92
N THR A 195 -19.21 0.12 15.62
CA THR A 195 -18.80 -0.91 14.64
C THR A 195 -17.59 -0.50 13.84
N ALA A 196 -17.49 0.76 13.43
CA ALA A 196 -16.38 1.26 12.64
C ALA A 196 -16.19 2.77 12.86
N VAL A 197 -14.97 3.22 12.61
CA VAL A 197 -14.55 4.61 12.67
C VAL A 197 -13.59 4.93 11.53
N ALA A 198 -13.61 6.17 11.04
CA ALA A 198 -12.63 6.71 10.12
C ALA A 198 -12.34 8.18 10.43
N SER A 199 -11.22 8.67 9.93
CA SER A 199 -10.70 10.01 10.20
C SER A 199 -10.20 10.66 8.90
N SER A 200 -10.31 11.99 8.80
CA SER A 200 -9.51 12.77 7.85
C SER A 200 -8.02 12.72 8.22
N ALA A 201 -7.17 13.10 7.28
CA ALA A 201 -5.72 13.10 7.43
C ALA A 201 -5.23 13.99 8.58
N ASP A 202 -5.87 15.13 8.81
CA ASP A 202 -5.57 16.05 9.92
C ASP A 202 -6.28 15.68 11.24
N GLY A 203 -7.12 14.64 11.22
CA GLY A 203 -7.94 14.22 12.36
C GLY A 203 -8.99 15.23 12.84
N THR A 204 -9.31 16.26 12.06
CA THR A 204 -10.36 17.24 12.42
C THR A 204 -11.76 16.70 12.13
N ARG A 205 -11.93 15.92 11.06
CA ARG A 205 -13.19 15.30 10.67
C ARG A 205 -13.17 13.83 11.00
N LEU A 206 -14.15 13.39 11.78
CA LEU A 206 -14.29 12.01 12.21
C LEU A 206 -15.66 11.49 11.80
N VAL A 207 -15.73 10.20 11.48
CA VAL A 207 -16.99 9.49 11.23
C VAL A 207 -16.99 8.18 12.01
N ALA A 208 -18.12 7.86 12.62
CA ALA A 208 -18.33 6.64 13.39
C ALA A 208 -19.69 6.03 13.03
N THR A 209 -19.79 4.71 13.08
CA THR A 209 -21.05 3.99 12.83
C THR A 209 -21.41 3.07 13.96
N ASP A 210 -22.70 3.00 14.31
CA ASP A 210 -23.22 2.03 15.28
C ASP A 210 -24.20 1.02 14.67
N TYR A 211 -24.14 -0.23 15.14
CA TYR A 211 -24.93 -1.35 14.61
C TYR A 211 -26.41 -1.18 14.96
N LEU A 212 -27.30 -1.33 13.97
CA LEU A 212 -28.74 -1.05 14.07
C LEU A 212 -29.05 0.41 14.48
N GLY A 213 -28.07 1.30 14.30
CA GLY A 213 -28.16 2.71 14.61
C GLY A 213 -27.65 3.56 13.46
N ARG A 214 -26.99 4.67 13.77
CA ARG A 214 -26.77 5.76 12.81
C ARG A 214 -25.30 5.89 12.42
N ILE A 215 -25.07 6.74 11.43
CA ILE A 215 -23.76 7.33 11.18
C ILE A 215 -23.65 8.60 12.03
N TRP A 216 -22.48 8.86 12.59
CA TRP A 216 -22.17 10.04 13.39
C TRP A 216 -20.96 10.74 12.81
N THR A 217 -21.01 12.07 12.73
CA THR A 217 -19.90 12.89 12.21
C THR A 217 -19.47 13.92 13.24
N SER A 218 -18.17 14.15 13.33
CA SER A 218 -17.57 15.28 14.07
C SER A 218 -16.70 16.09 13.11
N SER A 219 -16.66 17.42 13.32
CA SER A 219 -15.79 18.36 12.59
C SER A 219 -14.81 19.09 13.51
N ASP A 220 -14.69 18.65 14.76
CA ASP A 220 -13.92 19.29 15.82
C ASP A 220 -13.06 18.26 16.58
N SER A 221 -12.54 17.25 15.87
CA SER A 221 -11.74 16.16 16.44
C SER A 221 -12.45 15.40 17.58
N GLY A 222 -13.77 15.26 17.49
CA GLY A 222 -14.60 14.51 18.43
C GLY A 222 -15.00 15.27 19.69
N GLY A 223 -14.83 16.59 19.71
CA GLY A 223 -15.41 17.45 20.75
C GLY A 223 -16.94 17.43 20.75
N SER A 224 -17.56 17.31 19.57
CA SER A 224 -18.99 17.15 19.39
C SER A 224 -19.34 16.20 18.23
N TRP A 225 -20.47 15.50 18.37
CA TRP A 225 -20.94 14.52 17.40
C TRP A 225 -22.36 14.84 16.93
N THR A 226 -22.54 14.86 15.61
CA THR A 226 -23.84 15.04 14.96
C THR A 226 -24.32 13.70 14.41
N ALA A 227 -25.53 13.28 14.80
CA ALA A 227 -26.18 12.12 14.19
C ALA A 227 -26.61 12.42 12.74
N ARG A 228 -26.36 11.47 11.85
CA ARG A 228 -26.67 11.54 10.42
C ARG A 228 -27.69 10.46 10.04
N ASP A 229 -27.43 9.75 8.95
CA ASP A 229 -28.33 8.84 8.25
C ASP A 229 -29.11 7.86 9.16
N SER A 230 -30.22 7.34 8.67
CA SER A 230 -31.18 6.52 9.42
C SER A 230 -30.62 5.18 9.93
N ASN A 231 -31.37 4.59 10.87
CA ASN A 231 -31.00 3.36 11.55
C ASN A 231 -30.80 2.19 10.57
N ARG A 232 -29.59 1.63 10.54
CA ARG A 232 -29.25 0.44 9.73
C ARG A 232 -28.22 -0.41 10.44
N ALA A 233 -28.02 -1.63 9.96
CA ALA A 233 -26.94 -2.51 10.38
C ALA A 233 -25.59 -2.04 9.81
N TRP A 234 -25.15 -0.80 10.13
CA TRP A 234 -23.86 -0.28 9.69
C TRP A 234 -22.73 -1.16 10.20
N ARG A 235 -21.70 -1.35 9.37
CA ARG A 235 -20.61 -2.28 9.68
C ARG A 235 -19.23 -1.71 9.41
N THR A 236 -19.09 -0.90 8.38
CA THR A 236 -17.79 -0.34 7.98
C THR A 236 -17.97 1.09 7.50
N VAL A 237 -16.93 1.90 7.68
CA VAL A 237 -16.86 3.26 7.16
C VAL A 237 -15.42 3.61 6.82
N SER A 238 -15.22 4.40 5.76
CA SER A 238 -13.92 4.95 5.38
C SER A 238 -14.05 6.37 4.86
N SER A 239 -12.94 7.11 4.88
CA SER A 239 -12.88 8.53 4.59
C SER A 239 -11.73 8.85 3.62
N SER A 240 -11.96 9.78 2.70
CA SER A 240 -10.88 10.50 2.00
C SER A 240 -10.06 11.34 2.98
N ALA A 241 -8.88 11.79 2.56
CA ALA A 241 -7.95 12.55 3.41
C ALA A 241 -8.54 13.89 3.86
N ASP A 242 -9.36 14.54 3.03
CA ASP A 242 -10.07 15.78 3.36
C ASP A 242 -11.39 15.57 4.13
N GLY A 243 -11.81 14.32 4.31
CA GLY A 243 -13.09 13.96 4.93
C GLY A 243 -14.32 14.19 4.06
N ARG A 244 -14.18 14.63 2.80
CA ARG A 244 -15.30 14.98 1.92
C ARG A 244 -16.05 13.75 1.42
N VAL A 245 -15.29 12.76 0.94
CA VAL A 245 -15.83 11.52 0.38
C VAL A 245 -15.77 10.44 1.44
N LEU A 246 -16.94 9.93 1.81
CA LEU A 246 -17.08 8.85 2.78
C LEU A 246 -17.82 7.69 2.13
N VAL A 247 -17.43 6.46 2.47
CA VAL A 247 -18.13 5.24 2.07
C VAL A 247 -18.50 4.46 3.31
N ALA A 248 -19.75 3.97 3.39
CA ALA A 248 -20.26 3.21 4.51
C ALA A 248 -21.01 1.97 4.03
N GLY A 249 -20.63 0.82 4.58
CA GLY A 249 -21.22 -0.48 4.27
C GLY A 249 -22.13 -1.00 5.39
N THR A 250 -23.13 -1.76 4.99
CA THR A 250 -24.11 -2.38 5.90
C THR A 250 -24.02 -3.90 5.87
N ASN A 251 -24.42 -4.54 6.96
CA ASN A 251 -24.56 -5.99 7.04
C ASN A 251 -25.92 -6.43 6.48
N GLY A 252 -25.98 -6.72 5.17
CA GLY A 252 -27.18 -7.24 4.49
C GLY A 252 -28.02 -6.20 3.73
N ALA A 253 -27.52 -4.98 3.54
CA ALA A 253 -28.17 -3.94 2.74
C ALA A 253 -27.16 -3.21 1.84
N GLN A 254 -27.51 -2.01 1.36
CA GLN A 254 -26.73 -1.28 0.35
C GLN A 254 -25.40 -0.72 0.88
N LEU A 255 -24.53 -0.36 -0.05
CA LEU A 255 -23.37 0.51 0.19
C LEU A 255 -23.80 1.96 -0.02
N TYR A 256 -23.38 2.86 0.87
CA TYR A 256 -23.75 4.26 0.85
C TYR A 256 -22.50 5.14 0.70
N VAL A 257 -22.64 6.24 -0.03
CA VAL A 257 -21.55 7.20 -0.25
C VAL A 257 -22.03 8.60 0.07
N SER A 258 -21.19 9.35 0.77
CA SER A 258 -21.32 10.78 0.99
C SER A 258 -20.24 11.51 0.19
N ALA A 259 -20.57 12.65 -0.40
CA ALA A 259 -19.62 13.55 -1.07
C ALA A 259 -19.56 14.95 -0.42
N ASP A 260 -20.18 15.12 0.76
CA ASP A 260 -20.40 16.39 1.45
C ASP A 260 -20.05 16.30 2.95
N TYR A 261 -18.97 15.60 3.30
CA TYR A 261 -18.48 15.46 4.67
C TYR A 261 -19.43 14.71 5.62
N GLY A 262 -20.25 13.80 5.06
CA GLY A 262 -21.18 12.95 5.80
C GLY A 262 -22.51 13.62 6.11
N VAL A 263 -22.80 14.77 5.51
CA VAL A 263 -24.07 15.49 5.70
C VAL A 263 -25.22 14.72 5.04
N SER A 264 -25.01 14.19 3.83
CA SER A 264 -25.98 13.38 3.10
C SER A 264 -25.36 12.08 2.55
N TRP A 265 -26.18 11.04 2.44
CA TRP A 265 -25.75 9.70 2.05
C TRP A 265 -26.63 9.16 0.93
N THR A 266 -25.99 8.70 -0.14
CA THR A 266 -26.68 8.14 -1.31
C THR A 266 -26.37 6.65 -1.42
N PRO A 267 -27.37 5.76 -1.60
CA PRO A 267 -27.11 4.35 -1.89
C PRO A 267 -26.50 4.19 -3.29
N ARG A 268 -25.41 3.42 -3.39
CA ARG A 268 -24.60 3.31 -4.63
C ARG A 268 -24.31 1.88 -5.09
N ALA A 269 -24.53 0.87 -4.24
CA ALA A 269 -24.40 -0.53 -4.64
C ALA A 269 -25.51 -1.38 -4.02
N SER A 270 -25.74 -2.56 -4.61
CA SER A 270 -26.78 -3.50 -4.18
C SER A 270 -26.55 -4.07 -2.78
N GLY A 271 -27.57 -4.73 -2.23
CA GLY A 271 -27.49 -5.42 -0.95
C GLY A 271 -26.37 -6.47 -0.90
N GLN A 272 -25.46 -6.38 0.06
CA GLN A 272 -24.42 -7.37 0.34
C GLN A 272 -24.13 -7.44 1.84
N PHE A 273 -23.35 -8.44 2.26
CA PHE A 273 -22.72 -8.47 3.58
C PHE A 273 -21.41 -7.67 3.56
N TRP A 274 -21.51 -6.35 3.44
CA TRP A 274 -20.35 -5.45 3.41
C TRP A 274 -19.58 -5.55 4.72
N TRP A 275 -18.27 -5.82 4.63
CA TRP A 275 -17.45 -6.13 5.79
C TRP A 275 -16.40 -5.06 6.11
N GLY A 276 -15.68 -4.59 5.10
CA GLY A 276 -14.63 -3.60 5.20
C GLY A 276 -14.69 -2.62 4.03
N SER A 277 -14.11 -1.44 4.20
CA SER A 277 -13.97 -0.46 3.15
C SER A 277 -12.61 0.25 3.23
N ALA A 278 -12.21 0.89 2.14
CA ALA A 278 -11.05 1.76 2.08
C ALA A 278 -11.27 2.88 1.06
N ALA A 279 -10.58 4.01 1.22
CA ALA A 279 -10.65 5.16 0.33
C ALA A 279 -9.24 5.69 0.02
N SER A 280 -9.00 6.11 -1.22
CA SER A 280 -7.83 6.92 -1.57
C SER A 280 -7.92 8.31 -0.94
N ALA A 281 -6.79 9.01 -0.84
CA ALA A 281 -6.72 10.32 -0.20
C ALA A 281 -7.60 11.36 -0.91
N ASP A 282 -7.70 11.30 -2.24
CA ASP A 282 -8.58 12.16 -3.05
C ASP A 282 -10.05 11.70 -3.05
N GLY A 283 -10.34 10.52 -2.50
CA GLY A 283 -11.66 9.88 -2.50
C GLY A 283 -12.12 9.36 -3.86
N ARG A 284 -11.31 9.46 -4.92
CA ARG A 284 -11.70 9.02 -6.27
C ARG A 284 -11.81 7.51 -6.34
N ARG A 285 -10.87 6.79 -5.72
CA ARG A 285 -10.87 5.34 -5.61
C ARG A 285 -11.41 4.89 -4.26
N LEU A 286 -12.44 4.07 -4.30
CA LEU A 286 -13.05 3.47 -3.12
C LEU A 286 -13.10 1.96 -3.28
N TYR A 287 -12.95 1.25 -2.17
CA TYR A 287 -13.02 -0.20 -2.12
C TYR A 287 -13.99 -0.66 -1.03
N ALA A 288 -14.68 -1.76 -1.28
CA ALA A 288 -15.53 -2.42 -0.29
C ALA A 288 -15.39 -3.94 -0.39
N THR A 289 -15.21 -4.62 0.73
CA THR A 289 -15.14 -6.08 0.82
C THR A 289 -16.50 -6.66 1.21
N VAL A 290 -16.78 -7.86 0.72
CA VAL A 290 -18.02 -8.59 1.01
C VAL A 290 -17.67 -9.93 1.64
N ASP A 291 -18.33 -10.28 2.75
CA ASP A 291 -18.24 -11.62 3.32
C ASP A 291 -18.89 -12.64 2.38
N THR A 292 -18.16 -13.70 2.03
CA THR A 292 -18.53 -14.69 0.99
C THR A 292 -18.75 -14.11 -0.42
N GLY A 293 -18.24 -12.90 -0.70
CA GLY A 293 -18.40 -12.19 -1.97
C GLY A 293 -17.08 -11.65 -2.53
N ALA A 294 -17.14 -10.72 -3.48
CA ALA A 294 -15.96 -10.11 -4.10
C ALA A 294 -15.52 -8.82 -3.38
N VAL A 295 -14.33 -8.32 -3.71
CA VAL A 295 -13.97 -6.92 -3.52
C VAL A 295 -14.62 -6.10 -4.62
N TRP A 296 -15.29 -5.01 -4.24
CA TRP A 296 -15.87 -4.02 -5.13
C TRP A 296 -14.97 -2.78 -5.17
N ARG A 297 -14.82 -2.17 -6.34
CA ARG A 297 -14.06 -0.95 -6.57
C ARG A 297 -14.93 0.09 -7.26
N SER A 298 -14.72 1.36 -6.90
CA SER A 298 -15.15 2.53 -7.65
C SER A 298 -13.93 3.38 -8.03
N ASP A 299 -13.98 4.01 -9.21
CA ASP A 299 -12.97 4.94 -9.73
C ASP A 299 -13.56 6.36 -9.95
N ASP A 300 -14.77 6.62 -9.45
CA ASP A 300 -15.56 7.82 -9.72
C ASP A 300 -16.26 8.35 -8.46
N PHE A 301 -15.52 8.37 -7.34
CA PHE A 301 -16.00 8.85 -6.04
C PHE A 301 -17.22 8.08 -5.52
N GLY A 302 -17.31 6.79 -5.84
CA GLY A 302 -18.37 5.90 -5.39
C GLY A 302 -19.66 5.97 -6.20
N THR A 303 -19.64 6.62 -7.38
CA THR A 303 -20.83 6.78 -8.23
C THR A 303 -21.19 5.46 -8.90
N THR A 304 -20.20 4.74 -9.42
CA THR A 304 -20.33 3.40 -10.02
C THR A 304 -19.35 2.43 -9.36
N TRP A 305 -19.70 1.14 -9.40
CA TRP A 305 -18.93 0.09 -8.76
C TRP A 305 -18.85 -1.16 -9.62
N GLU A 306 -17.71 -1.84 -9.56
CA GLU A 306 -17.46 -3.12 -10.22
C GLU A 306 -16.74 -4.10 -9.29
N THR A 307 -16.94 -5.40 -9.50
CA THR A 307 -16.21 -6.45 -8.78
C THR A 307 -14.83 -6.68 -9.38
N VAL A 308 -13.78 -6.66 -8.57
CA VAL A 308 -12.39 -6.78 -9.02
C VAL A 308 -11.67 -8.05 -8.54
N THR A 309 -12.37 -8.91 -7.81
CA THR A 309 -11.86 -10.23 -7.38
C THR A 309 -12.93 -11.30 -7.52
N THR A 310 -12.54 -12.56 -7.41
CA THR A 310 -13.48 -13.66 -7.17
C THR A 310 -13.96 -13.70 -5.71
N SER A 311 -15.04 -14.44 -5.47
CA SER A 311 -15.67 -14.54 -4.15
C SER A 311 -14.78 -15.22 -3.11
N ARG A 312 -14.65 -14.59 -1.93
CA ARG A 312 -13.98 -15.10 -0.73
C ARG A 312 -14.64 -14.51 0.52
N ASP A 313 -14.19 -14.95 1.67
CA ASP A 313 -14.53 -14.40 2.99
C ASP A 313 -13.68 -13.16 3.31
N TRP A 314 -13.81 -12.12 2.47
CA TRP A 314 -13.03 -10.89 2.63
C TRP A 314 -13.37 -10.16 3.92
N ARG A 315 -12.33 -9.62 4.57
CA ARG A 315 -12.42 -8.90 5.84
C ARG A 315 -11.88 -7.47 5.69
N GLY A 316 -10.77 -7.15 6.35
CA GLY A 316 -10.11 -5.84 6.24
C GLY A 316 -9.57 -5.57 4.83
N ILE A 317 -9.54 -4.29 4.47
CA ILE A 317 -8.93 -3.78 3.24
C ILE A 317 -8.30 -2.42 3.53
N ALA A 318 -7.15 -2.13 2.92
CA ALA A 318 -6.47 -0.85 3.01
C ALA A 318 -5.87 -0.49 1.65
N THR A 319 -5.71 0.82 1.40
CA THR A 319 -5.12 1.32 0.15
C THR A 319 -4.14 2.47 0.42
N SER A 320 -3.16 2.65 -0.48
CA SER A 320 -2.28 3.82 -0.48
C SER A 320 -3.06 5.09 -0.83
N ALA A 321 -2.49 6.25 -0.51
CA ALA A 321 -3.13 7.56 -0.73
C ALA A 321 -3.51 7.82 -2.20
N ASP A 322 -2.73 7.31 -3.14
CA ASP A 322 -2.99 7.39 -4.59
C ASP A 322 -3.94 6.30 -5.11
N GLY A 323 -4.38 5.38 -4.24
CA GLY A 323 -5.21 4.25 -4.59
C GLY A 323 -4.54 3.24 -5.52
N ARG A 324 -3.20 3.23 -5.61
CA ARG A 324 -2.45 2.30 -6.47
C ARG A 324 -2.20 0.97 -5.78
N TYR A 325 -1.77 1.00 -4.53
CA TYR A 325 -1.50 -0.21 -3.77
C TYR A 325 -2.71 -0.55 -2.92
N VAL A 326 -3.14 -1.80 -2.96
CA VAL A 326 -4.26 -2.31 -2.17
C VAL A 326 -3.82 -3.58 -1.47
N VAL A 327 -4.17 -3.73 -0.20
CA VAL A 327 -4.00 -4.98 0.55
C VAL A 327 -5.35 -5.36 1.16
N ALA A 328 -5.70 -6.65 1.09
CA ALA A 328 -6.97 -7.16 1.60
C ALA A 328 -6.76 -8.50 2.33
N ALA A 329 -7.53 -8.70 3.40
CA ALA A 329 -7.47 -9.86 4.27
C ALA A 329 -8.66 -10.80 4.04
N THR A 330 -8.45 -12.09 4.31
CA THR A 330 -9.49 -13.13 4.29
C THR A 330 -9.42 -13.98 5.57
N SER A 331 -10.57 -14.29 6.19
CA SER A 331 -10.62 -14.95 7.50
C SER A 331 -10.29 -16.46 7.50
N GLY A 332 -10.27 -17.11 6.34
CA GLY A 332 -9.96 -18.52 6.14
C GLY A 332 -8.91 -18.74 5.05
N GLY A 333 -8.28 -17.65 4.58
CA GLY A 333 -7.36 -17.64 3.45
C GLY A 333 -6.02 -17.00 3.80
N THR A 334 -5.67 -15.94 3.09
CA THR A 334 -4.37 -15.25 3.15
C THR A 334 -4.56 -13.73 3.01
N LEU A 335 -3.46 -12.97 3.04
CA LEU A 335 -3.42 -11.60 2.57
C LEU A 335 -3.21 -11.56 1.06
N TYR A 336 -4.01 -10.76 0.39
CA TYR A 336 -3.87 -10.46 -1.02
C TYR A 336 -3.40 -9.02 -1.20
N GLU A 337 -2.56 -8.79 -2.21
CA GLU A 337 -2.20 -7.46 -2.64
C GLU A 337 -2.51 -7.21 -4.11
N SER A 338 -2.73 -5.94 -4.43
CA SER A 338 -2.79 -5.41 -5.78
C SER A 338 -1.82 -4.25 -5.94
N PRO A 339 -0.88 -4.30 -6.91
CA PRO A 339 0.06 -3.22 -7.18
C PRO A 339 -0.41 -2.20 -8.24
N ASP A 340 -1.64 -2.35 -8.75
CA ASP A 340 -2.19 -1.65 -9.92
C ASP A 340 -3.63 -1.16 -9.73
N GLY A 341 -4.01 -0.84 -8.49
CA GLY A 341 -5.32 -0.26 -8.16
C GLY A 341 -6.45 -1.27 -8.20
N GLY A 342 -6.16 -2.56 -8.01
CA GLY A 342 -7.14 -3.65 -7.99
C GLY A 342 -7.36 -4.31 -9.34
N GLN A 343 -6.50 -4.09 -10.36
CA GLN A 343 -6.65 -4.76 -11.66
C GLN A 343 -6.14 -6.21 -11.60
N THR A 344 -5.01 -6.43 -10.92
CA THR A 344 -4.47 -7.75 -10.64
C THR A 344 -4.28 -7.96 -9.14
N TRP A 345 -4.45 -9.21 -8.71
CA TRP A 345 -4.36 -9.60 -7.31
C TRP A 345 -3.52 -10.86 -7.16
N ARG A 346 -2.71 -10.91 -6.11
CA ARG A 346 -1.93 -12.10 -5.74
C ARG A 346 -1.93 -12.32 -4.23
N ALA A 347 -1.83 -13.58 -3.82
CA ALA A 347 -1.58 -13.94 -2.43
C ALA A 347 -0.13 -13.55 -2.04
N THR A 348 0.04 -13.09 -0.80
CA THR A 348 1.32 -12.57 -0.28
C THR A 348 1.71 -13.10 1.09
N ALA A 349 0.81 -13.79 1.79
CA ALA A 349 1.08 -14.33 3.11
C ALA A 349 0.76 -15.83 3.20
N ASP A 350 1.10 -16.42 4.34
CA ASP A 350 0.69 -17.78 4.69
C ASP A 350 -0.83 -17.86 4.93
N ALA A 351 -1.33 -19.10 4.91
CA ALA A 351 -2.74 -19.35 5.22
C ALA A 351 -3.07 -19.04 6.70
N GLY A 352 -4.28 -18.56 6.95
CA GLY A 352 -4.87 -18.42 8.26
C GLY A 352 -5.88 -17.28 8.35
N ALA A 353 -6.24 -16.94 9.58
CA ALA A 353 -7.37 -16.05 9.86
C ALA A 353 -6.99 -14.58 9.86
N TRP A 354 -6.73 -14.02 8.68
CA TRP A 354 -6.42 -12.59 8.53
C TRP A 354 -7.68 -11.74 8.63
N THR A 355 -7.66 -10.73 9.49
CA THR A 355 -8.86 -9.96 9.87
C THR A 355 -8.72 -8.48 9.61
N ALA A 356 -7.55 -7.90 9.89
CA ALA A 356 -7.29 -6.47 9.81
C ALA A 356 -6.03 -6.17 9.00
N VAL A 357 -6.04 -5.08 8.25
CA VAL A 357 -4.89 -4.58 7.49
C VAL A 357 -4.85 -3.06 7.52
N ALA A 358 -3.64 -2.49 7.53
CA ALA A 358 -3.39 -1.07 7.41
C ALA A 358 -2.24 -0.81 6.43
N SER A 359 -2.22 0.38 5.85
CA SER A 359 -1.23 0.80 4.86
C SER A 359 -0.80 2.25 5.08
N SER A 360 0.48 2.51 4.87
CA SER A 360 1.05 3.86 4.79
C SER A 360 0.59 4.57 3.52
N ALA A 361 0.71 5.90 3.48
CA ALA A 361 0.24 6.70 2.35
C ALA A 361 0.91 6.34 1.02
N ASN A 362 2.20 5.95 1.04
CA ASN A 362 2.93 5.48 -0.15
C ASN A 362 2.73 3.97 -0.42
N GLY A 363 2.02 3.27 0.45
CA GLY A 363 1.76 1.85 0.40
C GLY A 363 2.90 0.95 0.88
N LEU A 364 4.10 1.46 1.13
CA LEU A 364 5.30 0.64 1.30
C LEU A 364 5.36 -0.07 2.65
N THR A 365 4.92 0.59 3.71
CA THR A 365 4.74 0.01 5.04
C THR A 365 3.31 -0.47 5.20
N LEU A 366 3.14 -1.70 5.67
CA LEU A 366 1.86 -2.36 5.90
C LEU A 366 1.84 -3.02 7.29
N LEU A 367 0.64 -3.24 7.81
CA LEU A 367 0.43 -3.97 9.05
C LEU A 367 -0.74 -4.93 8.87
N GLY A 368 -0.53 -6.21 9.15
CA GLY A 368 -1.53 -7.27 9.05
C GLY A 368 -1.82 -7.88 10.42
N GLY A 369 -3.10 -8.04 10.76
CA GLY A 369 -3.56 -8.70 11.97
C GLY A 369 -4.17 -10.06 11.67
N LYS A 370 -3.71 -11.09 12.41
CA LYS A 370 -4.22 -12.46 12.34
C LYS A 370 -4.98 -12.82 13.63
N SER A 371 -6.20 -13.32 13.51
CA SER A 371 -6.98 -13.81 14.66
C SER A 371 -6.28 -15.00 15.32
N GLY A 372 -6.09 -14.96 16.64
CA GLY A 372 -5.38 -15.99 17.41
C GLY A 372 -3.88 -16.11 17.06
N GLY A 373 -3.26 -15.06 16.51
CA GLY A 373 -1.88 -15.09 16.00
C GLY A 373 -1.13 -13.78 16.21
N ALA A 374 0.02 -13.65 15.54
CA ALA A 374 0.85 -12.45 15.61
C ALA A 374 0.26 -11.27 14.84
N LEU A 375 0.69 -10.05 15.17
CA LEU A 375 0.74 -8.95 14.20
C LEU A 375 1.87 -9.22 13.20
N TYR A 376 1.73 -8.75 11.98
CA TYR A 376 2.74 -8.89 10.94
C TYR A 376 3.07 -7.52 10.35
N ALA A 377 4.33 -7.13 10.41
CA ALA A 377 4.83 -5.97 9.68
C ALA A 377 5.08 -6.37 8.23
N GLY A 378 4.55 -5.59 7.30
CA GLY A 378 4.71 -5.80 5.87
C GLY A 378 5.54 -4.69 5.24
N THR A 379 6.48 -5.08 4.38
CA THR A 379 7.30 -4.15 3.61
C THR A 379 7.18 -4.49 2.12
N ARG A 380 6.67 -3.56 1.32
CA ARG A 380 6.68 -3.71 -0.14
C ARG A 380 8.04 -3.37 -0.71
N ARG A 381 8.65 -4.33 -1.40
CA ARG A 381 9.88 -4.09 -2.15
C ARG A 381 9.58 -3.21 -3.36
N THR A 382 10.36 -2.16 -3.55
CA THR A 382 10.32 -1.32 -4.77
C THR A 382 11.69 -1.09 -5.37
N SER A 383 12.75 -1.47 -4.64
CA SER A 383 14.11 -1.55 -5.14
C SER A 383 14.88 -2.63 -4.41
N THR A 384 16.00 -3.04 -4.98
CA THR A 384 17.06 -3.73 -4.24
C THR A 384 17.56 -2.88 -3.06
N THR A 385 18.27 -3.52 -2.14
CA THR A 385 19.06 -2.85 -1.10
C THR A 385 20.03 -1.85 -1.72
N LEU A 386 20.19 -0.68 -1.10
CA LEU A 386 21.10 0.36 -1.58
C LEU A 386 22.57 -0.06 -1.36
N GLY A 387 23.40 0.06 -2.40
CA GLY A 387 24.82 -0.22 -2.35
C GLY A 387 25.16 -1.65 -2.75
N VAL A 388 26.34 -2.12 -2.32
CA VAL A 388 26.98 -3.34 -2.87
C VAL A 388 26.28 -4.65 -2.52
N SER A 389 25.37 -4.65 -1.54
CA SER A 389 24.58 -5.83 -1.17
C SER A 389 23.35 -6.05 -2.06
N GLY A 390 22.93 -5.05 -2.84
CA GLY A 390 21.81 -5.14 -3.75
C GLY A 390 22.18 -5.77 -5.10
N SER A 391 21.34 -6.67 -5.59
CA SER A 391 21.52 -7.31 -6.90
C SER A 391 20.21 -7.85 -7.50
N LEU A 392 20.23 -8.12 -8.81
CA LEU A 392 19.20 -8.86 -9.54
C LEU A 392 19.85 -10.01 -10.32
N SER A 393 19.22 -11.17 -10.39
CA SER A 393 19.76 -12.32 -11.11
C SER A 393 18.76 -12.96 -12.06
N GLY A 394 19.24 -13.48 -13.18
CA GLY A 394 18.48 -14.24 -14.17
C GLY A 394 19.24 -15.48 -14.66
N GLY A 395 18.51 -16.43 -15.23
CA GLY A 395 19.05 -17.69 -15.73
C GLY A 395 19.55 -17.63 -17.17
N GLN A 396 19.78 -18.81 -17.75
CA GLN A 396 20.00 -18.96 -19.18
C GLN A 396 18.76 -18.53 -19.97
N ALA A 397 18.95 -17.83 -21.09
CA ALA A 397 17.92 -17.22 -21.94
C ALA A 397 17.13 -16.06 -21.32
N ASP A 398 17.34 -15.74 -20.04
CA ASP A 398 16.77 -14.56 -19.42
C ASP A 398 17.52 -13.29 -19.88
N ALA A 399 16.78 -12.20 -20.10
CA ALA A 399 17.33 -10.91 -20.45
C ALA A 399 16.69 -9.78 -19.64
N LEU A 400 17.50 -8.78 -19.30
CA LEU A 400 17.06 -7.58 -18.59
C LEU A 400 17.79 -6.35 -19.12
N GLN A 401 17.03 -5.32 -19.44
CA GLN A 401 17.56 -4.00 -19.79
C GLN A 401 17.23 -3.01 -18.67
N LEU A 402 18.26 -2.30 -18.22
CA LEU A 402 18.17 -1.25 -17.21
C LEU A 402 18.58 0.10 -17.82
N GLN A 403 17.97 1.18 -17.35
CA GLN A 403 18.37 2.55 -17.66
C GLN A 403 18.62 3.33 -16.38
N TYR A 404 19.70 4.10 -16.32
CA TYR A 404 20.00 5.00 -15.23
C TYR A 404 19.13 6.25 -15.31
N VAL A 405 18.44 6.56 -14.21
CA VAL A 405 17.50 7.69 -14.13
C VAL A 405 17.99 8.80 -13.20
N GLY A 406 19.22 8.69 -12.67
CA GLY A 406 19.79 9.66 -11.75
C GLY A 406 19.72 9.22 -10.28
N GLY A 407 20.47 9.91 -9.42
CA GLY A 407 20.46 9.68 -7.96
C GLY A 407 20.84 8.26 -7.54
N GLY A 408 21.70 7.57 -8.31
CA GLY A 408 22.08 6.18 -8.04
C GLY A 408 21.03 5.14 -8.46
N VAL A 409 19.94 5.53 -9.14
CA VAL A 409 18.84 4.61 -9.46
C VAL A 409 18.91 4.12 -10.90
N PHE A 410 18.84 2.81 -11.06
CA PHE A 410 18.58 2.14 -12.34
C PHE A 410 17.15 1.61 -12.40
N MET A 411 16.48 1.77 -13.54
CA MET A 411 15.12 1.29 -13.77
C MET A 411 15.05 0.22 -14.86
N PRO A 412 14.24 -0.84 -14.67
CA PRO A 412 13.89 -1.78 -15.73
C PRO A 412 13.18 -1.08 -16.89
N VAL A 413 13.63 -1.34 -18.11
CA VAL A 413 13.01 -0.84 -19.35
C VAL A 413 12.34 -1.99 -20.11
N SER A 414 13.00 -3.15 -20.16
CA SER A 414 12.47 -4.35 -20.81
C SER A 414 13.07 -5.62 -20.20
N TYR A 415 12.38 -6.74 -20.33
CA TYR A 415 12.85 -8.04 -19.87
C TYR A 415 12.26 -9.19 -20.71
N VAL A 416 12.91 -10.35 -20.68
CA VAL A 416 12.43 -11.64 -21.20
C VAL A 416 12.81 -12.69 -20.15
N LEU A 417 11.86 -13.46 -19.61
CA LEU A 417 12.14 -14.27 -18.41
C LEU A 417 11.40 -15.61 -18.33
N ALA A 418 12.11 -16.60 -17.77
CA ALA A 418 11.55 -17.80 -17.13
C ALA A 418 11.75 -17.83 -15.60
N ASN A 419 12.85 -17.29 -15.02
CA ASN A 419 13.15 -17.41 -13.57
C ASN A 419 13.98 -16.25 -12.98
N LEU A 420 13.38 -15.07 -12.73
CA LEU A 420 14.06 -13.92 -12.12
C LEU A 420 14.11 -14.01 -10.58
N THR A 421 15.27 -13.70 -9.99
CA THR A 421 15.45 -13.67 -8.52
C THR A 421 16.12 -12.37 -8.05
N PHE A 422 15.93 -12.04 -6.77
CA PHE A 422 16.28 -10.74 -6.19
C PHE A 422 16.93 -10.92 -4.81
N ALA A 423 17.96 -10.12 -4.49
CA ALA A 423 18.47 -10.05 -3.12
C ALA A 423 17.44 -9.37 -2.18
N PRO A 424 17.14 -9.94 -0.99
CA PRO A 424 16.23 -9.33 -0.03
C PRO A 424 16.80 -8.07 0.64
N GLN A 425 15.89 -7.19 1.08
CA GLN A 425 16.20 -6.02 1.91
C GLN A 425 16.51 -6.43 3.33
#